data_AF-A0A7V0L1W9-F1
#
_entry.id   AF-A0A7V0L1W9-F1
#
_cell.length_a   1.000
_cell.length_b   1.000
_cell.length_c   1.000
_cell.angle_alpha   90.00
_cell.angle_beta   90.00
_cell.angle_gamma   90.00
#
_symmetry.space_group_name_H-M   'P 1'
#
loop_
_entity.id
_entity.type
_entity.pdbx_description
1 polymer ?
#
loop_
_entity_poly.entity_id
_entity_poly.type
_entity_poly.pdbx_seq_one_letter_code
_entity_poly.pdbx_strand_id
1 'polypeptide(L)'
;MYLLLSWRNLWRNKKRTLIAAASVFFAVILAIIMRSMQNGSYTYMIRSSVKFYTGYLQVQGKGYWENRSLNKSIIIPEKQQKEILKIPHISSVVPRLEAFSLVSSNKVTKVA
;
A
#
# COMPACT_ATOMS: atom_id res chain seq x y z
N MET A 1 21.69 -25.52 -39.55
CA MET A 1 22.48 -26.74 -39.21
C MET A 1 22.78 -26.86 -37.71
N TYR A 2 23.24 -25.81 -37.03
CA TYR A 2 23.64 -25.87 -35.60
C TYR A 2 22.51 -26.15 -34.59
N LEU A 3 21.30 -25.61 -34.80
CA LEU A 3 20.16 -25.83 -33.89
C LEU A 3 19.76 -27.31 -33.75
N LEU A 4 19.72 -28.05 -34.87
CA LEU A 4 19.42 -29.49 -34.90
C LEU A 4 20.49 -30.33 -34.19
N LEU A 5 21.76 -29.95 -34.34
CA LEU A 5 22.90 -30.60 -33.65
C LEU A 5 22.83 -30.37 -32.13
N SER A 6 22.58 -29.13 -31.70
CA SER A 6 22.44 -28.79 -30.29
C SER A 6 21.25 -29.50 -29.64
N TRP A 7 20.09 -29.59 -30.32
CA TRP A 7 18.90 -30.27 -29.81
C TRP A 7 19.13 -31.78 -29.58
N ARG A 8 19.79 -32.45 -30.53
CA ARG A 8 20.16 -33.87 -30.39
C ARG A 8 21.18 -34.09 -29.26
N ASN A 9 22.08 -33.13 -29.03
CA ASN A 9 23.05 -33.18 -27.94
C ASN A 9 22.36 -33.06 -26.56
N LEU A 10 21.40 -32.14 -26.42
CA LEU A 10 20.61 -31.97 -25.20
C LEU A 10 19.84 -33.26 -24.82
N TRP A 11 19.28 -33.94 -25.82
CA TRP A 11 18.57 -35.22 -25.64
C TRP A 11 19.48 -36.41 -25.32
N ARG A 12 20.75 -36.36 -25.71
CA ARG A 12 21.74 -37.42 -25.46
C ARG A 12 22.30 -37.35 -24.04
N ASN A 13 22.45 -36.14 -23.48
CA ASN A 13 22.96 -35.91 -22.12
C ASN A 13 21.86 -35.42 -21.15
N LYS A 14 20.78 -36.19 -21.02
CA LYS A 14 19.56 -35.79 -20.28
C LYS A 14 19.82 -35.31 -18.85
N LYS A 15 20.71 -35.97 -18.10
CA LYS A 15 21.01 -35.60 -16.69
C LYS A 15 21.61 -34.19 -16.58
N ARG A 16 22.61 -33.86 -17.40
CA ARG A 16 23.27 -32.54 -17.41
C ARG A 16 22.31 -31.45 -17.85
N THR A 17 21.55 -31.71 -18.91
CA THR A 17 20.56 -30.76 -19.43
C THR A 17 19.46 -30.49 -18.41
N LEU A 18 18.96 -31.52 -17.72
CA LEU A 18 17.90 -31.37 -16.73
C LEU A 18 18.33 -30.48 -15.56
N ILE A 19 19.56 -30.65 -15.04
CA ILE A 19 20.08 -29.84 -13.92
C ILE A 19 20.17 -28.36 -14.33
N ALA A 20 20.73 -28.07 -15.51
CA ALA A 20 20.85 -26.70 -16.00
C ALA A 20 19.49 -26.06 -16.28
N ALA A 21 18.58 -26.79 -16.96
CA ALA A 21 17.24 -26.30 -17.26
C ALA A 21 16.42 -26.07 -15.98
N ALA A 22 16.51 -26.97 -15.01
CA ALA A 22 15.84 -26.81 -13.72
C ALA A 22 16.35 -25.58 -12.96
N SER A 23 17.66 -25.34 -12.94
CA SER A 23 18.24 -24.15 -12.30
C SER A 23 17.68 -22.85 -12.90
N VAL A 24 17.67 -22.73 -14.23
CA VAL A 24 17.11 -21.55 -14.91
C VAL A 24 15.60 -21.43 -14.66
N PHE A 25 14.87 -22.55 -14.73
CA PHE A 25 13.44 -22.59 -14.47
C PHE A 25 13.09 -22.08 -13.07
N PHE A 26 13.75 -22.59 -12.03
CA PHE A 26 13.53 -22.15 -10.66
C PHE A 26 13.95 -20.69 -10.46
N ALA A 27 15.07 -20.24 -11.03
CA ALA A 27 15.49 -18.85 -10.95
C ALA A 27 14.44 -17.89 -11.54
N VAL A 28 13.91 -18.22 -12.72
CA VAL A 28 12.88 -17.41 -13.39
C VAL A 28 11.57 -17.43 -12.60
N ILE A 29 11.12 -18.59 -12.13
CA ILE A 29 9.90 -18.71 -11.32
C ILE A 29 10.00 -17.86 -10.06
N LEU A 30 11.10 -18.00 -9.31
CA LEU A 30 11.30 -17.24 -8.08
C LEU A 30 11.35 -15.73 -8.38
N ALA A 31 12.04 -15.32 -9.45
CA ALA A 31 12.09 -13.92 -9.85
C ALA A 31 10.69 -13.35 -10.17
N ILE A 32 9.85 -14.11 -10.89
CA ILE A 32 8.49 -13.69 -11.24
C ILE A 32 7.61 -13.61 -9.98
N ILE A 33 7.68 -14.60 -9.10
CA ILE A 33 6.93 -14.63 -7.83
C ILE A 33 7.32 -13.42 -6.98
N MET A 34 8.63 -13.20 -6.77
CA MET A 34 9.13 -12.07 -6.00
C MET A 34 8.66 -10.75 -6.60
N ARG A 35 8.73 -10.59 -7.93
CA ARG A 35 8.28 -9.37 -8.61
C ARG A 35 6.78 -9.12 -8.44
N SER A 36 5.97 -10.16 -8.56
CA SER A 36 4.51 -10.08 -8.36
C SER A 36 4.17 -9.69 -6.92
N MET A 37 4.81 -10.36 -5.93
CA MET A 37 4.65 -10.05 -4.51
C MET A 37 5.06 -8.61 -4.18
N GLN A 38 6.12 -8.10 -4.79
CA GLN A 38 6.60 -6.74 -4.57
C GLN A 38 5.58 -5.71 -5.06
N ASN A 39 5.09 -5.87 -6.29
CA ASN A 39 4.08 -4.97 -6.86
C ASN A 39 2.76 -5.00 -6.07
N GLY A 40 2.32 -6.20 -5.66
CA GLY A 40 1.13 -6.38 -4.84
C GLY A 40 1.28 -5.71 -3.47
N SER A 41 2.42 -5.94 -2.81
CA SER A 41 2.74 -5.35 -1.51
C SER A 41 2.79 -3.82 -1.57
N TYR A 42 3.43 -3.24 -2.60
CA TYR A 42 3.47 -1.78 -2.74
C TYR A 42 2.08 -1.19 -2.96
N THR A 43 1.27 -1.77 -3.85
CA THR A 43 -0.09 -1.29 -4.11
C THR A 43 -0.94 -1.38 -2.84
N TYR A 44 -0.83 -2.49 -2.11
CA TYR A 44 -1.53 -2.68 -0.85
C TYR A 44 -1.08 -1.69 0.23
N MET A 45 0.23 -1.49 0.38
CA MET A 45 0.80 -0.55 1.34
C MET A 45 0.33 0.87 1.07
N ILE A 46 0.41 1.34 -0.18
CA ILE A 46 -0.10 2.67 -0.57
C ILE A 46 -1.58 2.78 -0.23
N ARG A 47 -2.40 1.82 -0.65
CA ARG A 47 -3.84 1.85 -0.40
C ARG A 47 -4.17 1.83 1.09
N SER A 48 -3.43 1.06 1.88
CA SER A 48 -3.60 0.94 3.33
C SER A 48 -3.21 2.24 4.02
N SER A 49 -2.02 2.78 3.74
CA SER A 49 -1.55 4.05 4.29
C SER A 49 -2.52 5.20 3.99
N VAL A 50 -3.00 5.29 2.75
CA VAL A 50 -3.99 6.29 2.33
C VAL A 50 -5.31 6.09 3.08
N LYS A 51 -5.79 4.85 3.27
CA LYS A 51 -7.03 4.57 4.00
C LYS A 51 -6.95 4.93 5.50
N PHE A 52 -5.83 4.63 6.16
CA PHE A 52 -5.74 4.74 7.62
C PHE A 52 -5.43 6.16 8.11
N TYR A 53 -4.54 6.87 7.42
CA TYR A 53 -4.01 8.13 7.93
C TYR A 53 -4.77 9.34 7.38
N THR A 54 -4.51 9.69 6.13
CA THR A 54 -4.81 11.04 5.62
C THR A 54 -5.88 11.07 4.55
N GLY A 55 -6.29 9.92 3.99
CA GLY A 55 -6.80 9.92 2.63
C GLY A 55 -5.70 10.35 1.66
N TYR A 56 -6.07 10.76 0.44
CA TYR A 56 -5.09 11.23 -0.56
C TYR A 56 -4.53 12.62 -0.22
N LEU A 57 -5.31 13.45 0.47
CA LEU A 57 -4.92 14.79 0.88
C LEU A 57 -5.66 15.17 2.16
N GLN A 58 -4.91 15.69 3.13
CA GLN A 58 -5.46 16.12 4.41
C GLN A 58 -5.19 17.62 4.62
N VAL A 59 -6.24 18.37 4.91
CA VAL A 59 -6.15 19.78 5.31
C VAL A 59 -6.24 19.83 6.84
N GLN A 60 -5.32 20.55 7.46
CA GLN A 60 -5.24 20.68 8.92
C GLN A 60 -4.97 22.13 9.33
N GLY A 61 -5.22 22.44 10.61
CA GLY A 61 -4.94 23.74 11.18
C GLY A 61 -3.44 24.01 11.32
N LYS A 62 -3.07 25.29 11.32
CA LYS A 62 -1.69 25.70 11.55
C LYS A 62 -1.24 25.27 12.95
N GLY A 63 -0.13 24.54 13.03
CA GLY A 63 0.40 24.07 14.31
C GLY A 63 -0.16 22.73 14.80
N TYR A 64 -1.06 22.08 14.03
CA TYR A 64 -1.67 20.81 14.45
C TYR A 64 -0.68 19.65 14.45
N TRP A 65 0.30 19.63 13.53
CA TRP A 65 1.30 18.57 13.48
C TRP A 65 2.26 18.59 14.68
N GLU A 66 2.60 19.78 15.16
CA GLU A 66 3.45 20.03 16.32
C GLU A 66 2.70 19.76 17.63
N ASN A 67 1.41 20.10 17.68
CA ASN A 67 0.54 19.83 18.82
C ASN A 67 -0.85 19.39 18.35
N ARG A 68 -1.08 18.07 18.36
CA ARG A 68 -2.35 17.41 18.00
C ARG A 68 -3.42 17.58 19.09
N SER A 69 -3.70 18.83 19.44
CA SER A 69 -4.77 19.18 20.37
C SER A 69 -6.04 19.55 19.60
N LEU A 70 -7.20 19.25 20.19
CA LEU A 70 -8.50 19.70 19.69
C LEU A 70 -8.55 21.22 19.47
N ASN A 71 -7.78 22.00 20.25
CA ASN A 71 -7.69 23.45 20.13
C ASN A 71 -7.01 23.92 18.82
N LYS A 72 -6.28 23.04 18.14
CA LYS A 72 -5.63 23.30 16.85
C LYS A 72 -6.39 22.69 15.67
N SER A 73 -7.58 22.13 15.94
CA SER A 73 -8.47 21.62 14.89
C SER A 73 -9.01 22.77 14.03
N ILE A 74 -9.49 22.41 12.84
CA ILE A 74 -10.15 23.34 11.92
C ILE A 74 -11.63 23.01 11.85
N ILE A 75 -12.45 24.06 11.83
CA ILE A 75 -13.87 23.93 11.58
C ILE A 75 -14.08 24.31 10.12
N ILE A 76 -14.49 23.35 9.30
CA ILE A 76 -14.82 23.58 7.89
C ILE A 76 -16.34 23.64 7.76
N PRO A 77 -16.95 24.83 7.61
CA PRO A 77 -18.39 24.96 7.37
C PRO A 77 -18.82 24.20 6.10
N GLU A 78 -20.05 23.70 6.11
CA GLU A 78 -20.60 22.86 5.04
C GLU A 78 -20.55 23.53 3.66
N LYS A 79 -20.70 24.86 3.62
CA LYS A 79 -20.57 25.65 2.38
C LYS A 79 -19.19 25.49 1.72
N GLN A 80 -18.11 25.55 2.50
CA GLN A 80 -16.74 25.37 1.98
C GLN A 80 -16.50 23.92 1.54
N GLN A 81 -17.06 22.93 2.24
CA GLN A 81 -16.99 21.54 1.79
C GLN A 81 -17.64 21.35 0.41
N LYS A 82 -18.81 21.98 0.19
CA LYS A 82 -19.51 21.97 -1.10
C LYS A 82 -18.74 22.69 -2.20
N GLU A 83 -18.00 23.75 -1.88
CA GLU A 83 -17.13 24.44 -2.84
C GLU A 83 -15.94 23.57 -3.23
N ILE A 84 -15.30 22.89 -2.27
CA ILE A 84 -14.19 21.97 -2.53
C ILE A 84 -14.65 20.81 -3.41
N LEU A 85 -15.83 20.23 -3.15
CA LEU A 85 -16.39 19.15 -3.97
C LEU A 85 -16.64 19.54 -5.44
N LYS A 86 -16.70 20.83 -5.78
CA LYS A 86 -16.85 21.30 -7.17
C LYS A 86 -15.54 21.32 -7.95
N ILE A 87 -14.39 21.19 -7.26
CA ILE A 87 -13.09 21.20 -7.92
C ILE A 87 -12.94 19.90 -8.75
N PRO A 88 -12.50 19.99 -10.02
CA PRO A 88 -12.25 18.81 -10.84
C PRO A 88 -11.33 17.80 -10.16
N HIS A 89 -11.59 16.50 -10.35
CA HIS A 89 -10.85 15.37 -9.77
C HIS A 89 -11.01 15.13 -8.26
N ILE A 90 -11.80 15.95 -7.54
CA ILE A 90 -12.16 15.64 -6.14
C ILE A 90 -13.37 14.72 -6.13
N SER A 91 -13.21 13.50 -5.60
CA SER A 91 -14.29 12.50 -5.53
C SER A 91 -15.12 12.60 -4.25
N SER A 92 -14.49 12.93 -3.12
CA SER A 92 -15.15 13.05 -1.83
C SER A 92 -14.37 13.94 -0.87
N VAL A 93 -15.09 14.55 0.07
CA VAL A 93 -14.55 15.33 1.17
C VAL A 93 -15.21 14.82 2.44
N VAL A 94 -14.41 14.41 3.42
CA VAL A 94 -14.91 13.84 4.68
C VAL A 94 -14.26 14.59 5.85
N PRO A 95 -15.03 15.27 6.70
CA PRO A 95 -14.50 15.86 7.92
C PRO A 95 -14.14 14.74 8.91
N ARG A 96 -12.92 14.78 9.47
CA ARG A 96 -12.43 13.82 10.46
C ARG A 96 -12.00 14.56 11.71
N LEU A 97 -12.46 14.09 12.87
CA LEU A 97 -12.04 14.55 14.19
C LEU A 97 -11.34 13.41 14.91
N GLU A 98 -10.17 13.69 15.48
CA GLU A 98 -9.40 12.75 16.30
C GLU A 98 -9.21 13.39 17.68
N ALA A 99 -9.64 12.67 18.71
CA ALA A 99 -9.58 13.08 20.10
C ALA A 99 -9.17 11.89 20.95
N PHE A 100 -8.35 12.13 21.97
CA PHE A 100 -8.00 11.11 22.95
C PHE A 100 -9.07 11.05 24.03
N SER A 101 -9.52 9.85 24.39
CA SER A 101 -10.48 9.68 25.48
C SER A 101 -10.09 8.53 26.41
N LEU A 102 -10.54 8.62 27.66
CA LEU A 102 -10.45 7.53 28.62
C LEU A 102 -11.85 6.98 28.83
N VAL A 103 -12.03 5.69 28.55
CA VAL A 103 -13.28 4.99 28.83
C VAL A 103 -13.03 4.05 29.99
N SER A 104 -13.82 4.18 31.05
CA SER A 104 -13.73 3.33 32.24
C SER A 104 -15.05 2.60 32.48
N SER A 105 -14.95 1.34 32.90
CA SER A 105 -16.09 0.56 33.38
C SER A 105 -15.65 -0.28 34.57
N ASN A 106 -16.36 -0.14 35.69
CA ASN A 106 -16.04 -0.74 36.99
C ASN A 106 -14.59 -0.46 37.43
N LYS A 107 -13.70 -1.46 37.33
CA LYS A 107 -12.28 -1.36 37.72
C LYS A 107 -11.32 -1.35 36.52
N VAL A 108 -11.85 -1.27 35.30
CA VAL A 108 -11.05 -1.34 34.07
C VAL A 108 -11.12 0.00 33.35
N THR A 109 -9.96 0.63 33.19
CA THR A 109 -9.81 1.85 32.39
C THR A 109 -9.03 1.51 31.14
N LYS A 110 -9.54 1.92 29.97
CA LYS A 110 -8.84 1.82 28.69
C LYS A 110 -8.73 3.20 28.06
N VAL A 111 -7.58 3.41 27.46
CA VAL A 111 -7.32 4.52 26.55
C VAL A 111 -7.93 4.18 25.20
N ALA A 112 -8.72 5.10 24.64
CA ALA A 112 -9.34 5.01 23.32
C ALA A 112 -8.95 6.21 22.46
#